data_AF-A0A0B6D9K1-F1
#
_entry.id   AF-A0A0B6D9K1-F1
#
_cell.length_a   1.000
_cell.length_b   1.000
_cell.length_c   1.000
_cell.angle_alpha   90.00
_cell.angle_beta   90.00
_cell.angle_gamma   90.00
#
_symmetry.space_group_name_H-M   'P 1'
#
loop_
_entity.id
_entity.type
_entity.pdbx_description
1 polymer ?
#
loop_
_entity_poly.entity_id
_entity_poly.type
_entity_poly.pdbx_seq_one_letter_code
_entity_poly.pdbx_strand_id
1 'polypeptide(L)'
;MYKILNFYTKEEVSTDSFVFAGENEPWEIQMNIDEISKKINKDYFTQASPCLSKYIPFMPIKDPSSFVSLREAATPLLKSKIIGKELGINLYFKVEGKNPTGSFKDRGSAVDITVAKELGAKGIVLASTGNMAASCACYAAAAKMPCFIIVPEGVAASKLAQVMSYGGKIVQVKGSYNEAAKLAYDIAKSKDFFLAGDYAFRVEGQKTAAFELIDQLLFQVPDEVIIPIGCGTNMTAYYKGFCEYKELGFINSLPKLTGVQSTEADTLARAYQKNQNRIEPLKTANTIATAIAVPYPIDGDKAIDAIYSTGGESTAVTDMKMLEAQYLLSTKEGLFVELASASTIAHLLKKYEEGKLQKGSTVVCVLSGEGLKDPAVVLKSAIQPPIIYPAEADFDRLYNSHFFDNKTMLFIEQNEVIFDEVPTLEEVKKTLGKLFGANYDENFLAKVRELIERFLVKGKSINVSDIQDIIQDATEMADAISKDILDVKSFKVNVELDQKSVAEVTVKVADQLYFASSSGVGPVDAVLNALCRACPSDISYKLTDYKVKIRGQGADAVVYVEMSLEKEGIKSIGKAVSPDIIQASVEAFIDAYNIAYA
;
A
#
# COMPACT_ATOMS: atom_id res chain seq x y z
N MET A 1 -36.07 -15.02 13.30
CA MET A 1 -34.82 -14.49 13.86
C MET A 1 -34.45 -13.14 13.23
N TYR A 2 -34.64 -12.94 11.92
CA TYR A 2 -34.41 -11.66 11.25
C TYR A 2 -35.35 -11.46 10.05
N LYS A 3 -35.38 -10.24 9.50
CA LYS A 3 -36.02 -9.86 8.24
C LYS A 3 -35.01 -9.21 7.31
N ILE A 4 -35.23 -9.24 6.00
CA ILE A 4 -34.42 -8.50 5.02
C ILE A 4 -35.27 -7.35 4.50
N LEU A 5 -34.77 -6.13 4.63
CA LEU A 5 -35.47 -4.90 4.29
C LEU A 5 -34.74 -4.14 3.20
N ASN A 6 -35.51 -3.49 2.32
CA ASN A 6 -34.97 -2.42 1.49
C ASN A 6 -34.56 -1.23 2.36
N PHE A 7 -33.35 -0.69 2.18
CA PHE A 7 -32.87 0.40 3.03
C PHE A 7 -33.71 1.69 2.91
N TYR A 8 -34.24 2.00 1.72
CA TYR A 8 -35.00 3.24 1.50
C TYR A 8 -36.47 3.08 1.88
N THR A 9 -37.14 2.06 1.36
CA THR A 9 -38.59 1.90 1.57
C THR A 9 -38.92 1.28 2.93
N LYS A 10 -37.94 0.62 3.56
CA LYS A 10 -38.10 -0.19 4.77
C LYS A 10 -39.08 -1.35 4.62
N GLU A 11 -39.48 -1.66 3.39
CA GLU A 11 -40.34 -2.80 3.07
C GLU A 11 -39.52 -4.10 3.08
N GLU A 12 -40.19 -5.19 3.46
CA GLU A 12 -39.59 -6.52 3.46
C GLU A 12 -39.41 -7.02 2.02
N VAL A 13 -38.21 -7.52 1.70
CA VAL A 13 -37.89 -8.03 0.36
C VAL A 13 -37.85 -9.57 0.39
N SER A 14 -38.55 -10.21 -0.56
CA SER A 14 -38.47 -11.66 -0.75
C SER A 14 -37.14 -12.04 -1.40
N THR A 15 -36.56 -13.16 -0.99
CA THR A 15 -35.25 -13.63 -1.48
C THR A 15 -35.33 -15.05 -2.02
N ASP A 16 -36.08 -15.22 -3.10
CA ASP A 16 -36.26 -16.52 -3.77
C ASP A 16 -35.01 -16.96 -4.60
N SER A 17 -33.80 -16.48 -4.28
CA SER A 17 -32.57 -16.82 -5.02
C SER A 17 -31.28 -16.72 -4.17
N PHE A 18 -30.16 -17.26 -4.69
CA PHE A 18 -28.80 -17.13 -4.14
C PHE A 18 -28.16 -15.75 -4.36
N VAL A 19 -28.95 -14.76 -4.79
CA VAL A 19 -28.52 -13.41 -5.10
C VAL A 19 -29.20 -12.46 -4.11
N PHE A 20 -28.43 -12.00 -3.14
CA PHE A 20 -28.85 -11.03 -2.12
C PHE A 20 -28.30 -9.63 -2.42
N ALA A 21 -28.02 -9.39 -3.69
CA ALA A 21 -27.67 -8.10 -4.23
C ALA A 21 -28.97 -7.37 -4.58
N GLY A 22 -29.35 -6.36 -3.79
CA GLY A 22 -30.32 -5.41 -4.29
C GLY A 22 -29.71 -4.76 -5.54
N GLU A 23 -30.22 -5.12 -6.71
CA GLU A 23 -29.54 -4.86 -8.00
C GLU A 23 -29.27 -3.36 -8.23
N ASN A 24 -30.06 -2.49 -7.60
CA ASN A 24 -29.93 -1.03 -7.66
C ASN A 24 -30.16 -0.30 -6.31
N GLU A 25 -30.48 -1.02 -5.24
CA GLU A 25 -30.85 -0.42 -3.95
C GLU A 25 -30.27 -1.24 -2.80
N PRO A 26 -29.66 -0.61 -1.79
CA PRO A 26 -28.98 -1.34 -0.74
C PRO A 26 -30.00 -1.98 0.22
N TRP A 27 -29.74 -3.22 0.66
CA TRP A 27 -30.60 -3.97 1.58
C TRP A 27 -29.97 -4.13 2.96
N GLU A 28 -30.79 -4.28 4.00
CA GLU A 28 -30.33 -4.45 5.38
C GLU A 28 -31.06 -5.59 6.09
N ILE A 29 -30.38 -6.25 7.04
CA ILE A 29 -30.95 -7.34 7.83
C ILE A 29 -31.47 -6.79 9.15
N GLN A 30 -32.76 -6.79 9.42
CA GLN A 30 -33.25 -6.43 10.75
C GLN A 30 -33.30 -7.67 11.66
N MET A 31 -32.41 -7.73 12.65
CA MET A 31 -32.45 -8.77 13.68
C MET A 31 -33.59 -8.52 14.66
N ASN A 32 -34.20 -9.57 15.20
CA ASN A 32 -35.22 -9.46 16.24
C ASN A 32 -34.56 -9.30 17.63
N ILE A 33 -34.24 -8.06 17.99
CA ILE A 33 -33.52 -7.74 19.23
C ILE A 33 -34.30 -8.15 20.49
N ASP A 34 -35.63 -8.00 20.49
CA ASP A 34 -36.50 -8.46 21.58
C ASP A 34 -36.40 -9.97 21.83
N GLU A 35 -36.37 -10.75 20.75
CA GLU A 35 -36.21 -12.21 20.83
C GLU A 35 -34.80 -12.60 21.31
N ILE A 36 -33.77 -11.90 20.81
CA ILE A 36 -32.38 -12.14 21.20
C ILE A 36 -32.18 -11.80 22.69
N SER A 37 -32.70 -10.65 23.16
CA SER A 37 -32.63 -10.19 24.55
C SER A 37 -33.15 -11.23 25.54
N LYS A 38 -34.20 -11.98 25.17
CA LYS A 38 -34.78 -13.06 25.99
C LYS A 38 -33.93 -14.32 26.07
N LYS A 39 -33.01 -14.52 25.11
CA LYS A 39 -32.19 -15.74 24.98
C LYS A 39 -30.75 -15.57 25.45
N ILE A 40 -30.25 -14.33 25.54
CA ILE A 40 -28.90 -14.06 26.00
C ILE A 40 -28.83 -13.92 27.53
N ASN A 41 -27.71 -14.38 28.11
CA ASN A 41 -27.39 -14.12 29.52
C ASN A 41 -26.53 -12.84 29.62
N LYS A 42 -27.13 -11.71 30.01
CA LYS A 42 -26.43 -10.41 30.09
C LYS A 42 -25.22 -10.42 31.04
N ASP A 43 -25.26 -11.19 32.13
CA ASP A 43 -24.12 -11.30 33.06
C ASP A 43 -22.93 -11.99 32.39
N TYR A 44 -23.19 -13.07 31.65
CA TYR A 44 -22.15 -13.72 30.84
C TYR A 44 -21.58 -12.76 29.79
N PHE A 45 -22.43 -12.00 29.09
CA PHE A 45 -21.98 -11.04 28.08
C PHE A 45 -21.10 -9.94 28.66
N THR A 46 -21.41 -9.45 29.86
CA THR A 46 -20.65 -8.38 30.50
C THR A 46 -19.35 -8.83 31.16
N GLN A 47 -19.25 -10.09 31.58
CA GLN A 47 -18.06 -10.61 32.27
C GLN A 47 -17.11 -11.42 31.39
N ALA A 48 -17.63 -12.09 30.35
CA ALA A 48 -16.80 -12.92 29.49
C ALA A 48 -15.92 -12.06 28.57
N SER A 49 -14.67 -12.49 28.37
CA SER A 49 -13.77 -11.86 27.40
C SER A 49 -14.36 -11.86 25.99
N PRO A 50 -14.04 -10.87 25.15
CA PRO A 50 -14.51 -10.81 23.78
C PRO A 50 -14.13 -12.09 23.03
N CYS A 51 -15.12 -12.76 22.44
CA CYS A 51 -14.90 -13.92 21.58
C CYS A 51 -16.04 -14.07 20.59
N LEU A 52 -15.75 -14.66 19.43
CA LEU A 52 -16.72 -14.81 18.35
C LEU A 52 -18.03 -15.49 18.79
N SER A 53 -17.95 -16.53 19.61
CA SER A 53 -19.11 -17.28 20.07
C SER A 53 -20.09 -16.44 20.89
N LYS A 54 -19.64 -15.35 21.54
CA LYS A 54 -20.55 -14.39 22.16
C LYS A 54 -21.44 -13.73 21.11
N TYR A 55 -20.94 -13.49 19.91
CA TYR A 55 -21.65 -12.66 18.94
C TYR A 55 -22.52 -13.42 17.94
N ILE A 56 -22.35 -14.74 17.83
CA ILE A 56 -23.17 -15.60 16.94
C ILE A 56 -24.69 -15.38 17.11
N PRO A 57 -25.25 -15.22 18.33
CA PRO A 57 -26.69 -14.97 18.50
C PRO A 57 -27.19 -13.67 17.85
N PHE A 58 -26.30 -12.72 17.53
CA PHE A 58 -26.65 -11.47 16.84
C PHE A 58 -26.49 -11.58 15.31
N MET A 59 -26.17 -12.75 14.78
CA MET A 59 -25.99 -12.98 13.34
C MET A 59 -27.18 -13.77 12.77
N PRO A 60 -27.47 -13.62 11.47
CA PRO A 60 -28.57 -14.31 10.79
C PRO A 60 -28.23 -15.77 10.45
N ILE A 61 -27.79 -16.55 11.44
CA ILE A 61 -27.37 -17.96 11.30
C ILE A 61 -28.46 -18.86 11.87
N LYS A 62 -28.95 -19.82 11.07
CA LYS A 62 -30.03 -20.73 11.50
C LYS A 62 -29.51 -21.83 12.42
N ASP A 63 -28.38 -22.42 12.07
CA ASP A 63 -27.72 -23.47 12.84
C ASP A 63 -26.31 -23.02 13.27
N PRO A 64 -26.12 -22.57 14.53
CA PRO A 64 -24.82 -22.18 15.05
C PRO A 64 -23.73 -23.24 14.91
N SER A 65 -24.08 -24.53 14.86
CA SER A 65 -23.10 -25.61 14.68
C SER A 65 -22.54 -25.70 13.27
N SER A 66 -23.24 -25.09 12.30
CA SER A 66 -22.84 -25.06 10.88
C SER A 66 -21.89 -23.91 10.54
N PHE A 67 -21.67 -22.99 11.50
CA PHE A 67 -20.93 -21.74 11.33
C PHE A 67 -19.48 -21.99 10.88
N VAL A 68 -19.13 -21.39 9.74
CA VAL A 68 -17.80 -21.48 9.15
C VAL A 68 -16.92 -20.41 9.78
N SER A 69 -16.12 -20.80 10.77
CA SER A 69 -15.19 -19.90 11.45
C SER A 69 -13.74 -20.34 11.29
N LEU A 70 -12.86 -19.33 11.23
CA LEU A 70 -11.41 -19.47 11.35
C LEU A 70 -10.88 -18.70 12.57
N ARG A 71 -11.76 -18.44 13.54
CA ARG A 71 -11.51 -17.64 14.76
C ARG A 71 -11.22 -16.16 14.47
N GLU A 72 -11.86 -15.62 13.44
CA GLU A 72 -12.06 -14.18 13.29
C GLU A 72 -12.80 -13.59 14.50
N ALA A 73 -12.70 -12.26 14.67
CA ALA A 73 -13.04 -11.55 15.89
C ALA A 73 -12.00 -11.73 17.02
N ALA A 74 -12.24 -11.06 18.16
CA ALA A 74 -11.29 -10.87 19.25
C ALA A 74 -9.93 -10.28 18.80
N THR A 75 -9.96 -9.40 17.81
CA THR A 75 -8.78 -8.66 17.34
C THR A 75 -8.30 -7.67 18.39
N PRO A 76 -6.99 -7.38 18.45
CA PRO A 76 -6.44 -6.47 19.45
C PRO A 76 -7.07 -5.07 19.40
N LEU A 77 -7.40 -4.53 20.58
CA LEU A 77 -7.61 -3.10 20.80
C LEU A 77 -6.40 -2.57 21.56
N LEU A 78 -5.50 -1.87 20.85
CA LEU A 78 -4.23 -1.43 21.41
C LEU A 78 -4.32 0.03 21.83
N LYS A 79 -3.98 0.34 23.08
CA LYS A 79 -3.80 1.72 23.51
C LYS A 79 -2.51 2.27 22.90
N SER A 80 -2.60 3.47 22.32
CA SER A 80 -1.43 4.17 21.76
C SER A 80 -0.40 4.45 22.85
N LYS A 81 0.87 4.19 22.51
CA LYS A 81 2.01 4.40 23.40
C LYS A 81 2.59 5.80 23.28
N ILE A 82 2.59 6.36 22.06
CA ILE A 82 3.27 7.60 21.70
C ILE A 82 2.30 8.61 21.11
N ILE A 83 1.67 8.29 19.98
CA ILE A 83 0.86 9.25 19.19
C ILE A 83 -0.25 9.88 20.05
N GLY A 84 -1.02 9.08 20.78
CA GLY A 84 -2.10 9.57 21.65
C GLY A 84 -1.61 10.54 22.72
N LYS A 85 -0.41 10.32 23.28
CA LYS A 85 0.19 11.23 24.27
C LYS A 85 0.61 12.55 23.62
N GLU A 86 1.23 12.50 22.44
CA GLU A 86 1.61 13.69 21.67
C GLU A 86 0.38 14.55 21.31
N LEU A 87 -0.73 13.89 20.99
CA LEU A 87 -2.00 14.54 20.65
C LEU A 87 -2.84 14.95 21.89
N GLY A 88 -2.44 14.53 23.09
CA GLY A 88 -3.17 14.83 24.33
C GLY A 88 -4.53 14.14 24.47
N ILE A 89 -4.70 12.93 23.91
CA ILE A 89 -5.94 12.15 23.91
C ILE A 89 -5.73 10.68 24.32
N ASN A 90 -6.82 10.00 24.66
CA ASN A 90 -6.85 8.55 24.87
C ASN A 90 -7.08 7.83 23.52
N LEU A 91 -5.99 7.66 22.75
CA LEU A 91 -6.05 7.00 21.45
C LEU A 91 -5.94 5.47 21.57
N TYR A 92 -6.83 4.77 20.87
CA TYR A 92 -6.80 3.32 20.70
C TYR A 92 -6.83 2.92 19.22
N PHE A 93 -6.25 1.77 18.92
CA PHE A 93 -6.21 1.18 17.59
C PHE A 93 -6.98 -0.14 17.57
N LYS A 94 -8.03 -0.23 16.76
CA LYS A 94 -8.75 -1.48 16.53
C LYS A 94 -8.10 -2.24 15.38
N VAL A 95 -7.30 -3.27 15.69
CA VAL A 95 -6.35 -3.89 14.73
C VAL A 95 -6.99 -5.05 13.96
N GLU A 96 -7.82 -4.73 12.98
CA GLU A 96 -8.54 -5.71 12.17
C GLU A 96 -7.65 -6.48 11.19
N GLY A 97 -6.43 -6.00 10.96
CA GLY A 97 -5.38 -6.71 10.23
C GLY A 97 -4.94 -8.04 10.86
N LYS A 98 -5.37 -8.37 12.09
CA LYS A 98 -5.06 -9.66 12.74
C LYS A 98 -6.14 -10.74 12.58
N ASN A 99 -7.13 -10.51 11.73
CA ASN A 99 -8.03 -11.56 11.27
C ASN A 99 -7.31 -12.55 10.32
N PRO A 100 -7.87 -13.76 10.08
CA PRO A 100 -7.21 -14.85 9.36
C PRO A 100 -6.58 -14.51 8.00
N THR A 101 -7.23 -13.66 7.20
CA THR A 101 -6.71 -13.22 5.89
C THR A 101 -6.01 -11.87 5.95
N GLY A 102 -5.92 -11.26 7.12
CA GLY A 102 -5.27 -9.97 7.34
C GLY A 102 -6.18 -8.76 7.12
N SER A 103 -7.50 -8.89 7.26
CA SER A 103 -8.42 -7.74 7.16
C SER A 103 -9.78 -7.97 7.85
N PHE A 104 -10.50 -6.88 8.14
CA PHE A 104 -11.86 -6.91 8.70
C PHE A 104 -12.90 -7.67 7.85
N LYS A 105 -12.61 -7.89 6.56
CA LYS A 105 -13.52 -8.55 5.60
C LYS A 105 -13.89 -9.97 6.05
N ASP A 106 -13.03 -10.60 6.85
CA ASP A 106 -13.18 -11.93 7.42
C ASP A 106 -14.43 -12.08 8.28
N ARG A 107 -14.74 -11.07 9.10
CA ARG A 107 -15.95 -11.07 9.92
C ARG A 107 -17.20 -11.22 9.08
N GLY A 108 -17.27 -10.46 7.99
CA GLY A 108 -18.40 -10.52 7.06
C GLY A 108 -18.43 -11.83 6.27
N SER A 109 -17.29 -12.30 5.76
CA SER A 109 -17.22 -13.53 4.98
C SER A 109 -17.54 -14.78 5.80
N ALA A 110 -17.25 -14.81 7.10
CA ALA A 110 -17.69 -15.90 7.99
C ALA A 110 -19.21 -16.07 7.97
N VAL A 111 -19.96 -14.97 8.08
CA VAL A 111 -21.43 -14.98 8.00
C VAL A 111 -21.91 -15.30 6.59
N ASP A 112 -21.38 -14.60 5.58
CA ASP A 112 -21.83 -14.71 4.19
C ASP A 112 -21.68 -16.14 3.64
N ILE A 113 -20.52 -16.77 3.90
CA ILE A 113 -20.25 -18.14 3.45
C ILE A 113 -21.03 -19.17 4.27
N THR A 114 -21.28 -18.91 5.56
CA THR A 114 -22.16 -19.78 6.36
C THR A 114 -23.58 -19.75 5.80
N VAL A 115 -24.11 -18.57 5.48
CA VAL A 115 -25.44 -18.42 4.86
C VAL A 115 -25.48 -19.12 3.50
N ALA A 116 -24.46 -18.95 2.66
CA ALA A 116 -24.36 -19.66 1.38
C ALA A 116 -24.46 -21.19 1.55
N LYS A 117 -23.77 -21.73 2.57
CA LYS A 117 -23.80 -23.15 2.92
C LYS A 117 -25.17 -23.60 3.45
N GLU A 118 -25.80 -22.83 4.34
CA GLU A 118 -27.15 -23.12 4.86
C GLU A 118 -28.21 -23.13 3.75
N LEU A 119 -28.03 -22.31 2.71
CA LEU A 119 -28.89 -22.28 1.54
C LEU A 119 -28.59 -23.39 0.52
N GLY A 120 -27.51 -24.16 0.71
CA GLY A 120 -27.12 -25.24 -0.20
C GLY A 120 -26.51 -24.77 -1.52
N ALA A 121 -25.84 -23.61 -1.54
CA ALA A 121 -25.19 -23.09 -2.74
C ALA A 121 -24.13 -24.06 -3.28
N LYS A 122 -24.05 -24.22 -4.61
CA LYS A 122 -23.08 -25.12 -5.26
C LYS A 122 -21.67 -24.54 -5.36
N GLY A 123 -21.53 -23.25 -5.12
CA GLY A 123 -20.27 -22.51 -5.20
C GLY A 123 -20.45 -21.05 -4.81
N ILE A 124 -19.34 -20.36 -4.67
CA ILE A 124 -19.26 -18.93 -4.39
C ILE A 124 -18.74 -18.24 -5.64
N VAL A 125 -19.34 -17.11 -6.02
CA VAL A 125 -18.85 -16.28 -7.12
C VAL A 125 -18.88 -14.81 -6.71
N LEU A 126 -17.86 -14.05 -7.12
CA LEU A 126 -17.80 -12.61 -6.92
C LEU A 126 -16.86 -11.92 -7.91
N ALA A 127 -17.08 -10.63 -8.10
CA ALA A 127 -16.11 -9.75 -8.75
C ALA A 127 -15.38 -8.90 -7.71
N SER A 128 -14.09 -9.17 -7.51
CA SER A 128 -13.23 -8.40 -6.61
C SER A 128 -11.76 -8.76 -6.84
N THR A 129 -10.85 -7.82 -6.63
CA THR A 129 -9.39 -8.01 -6.79
C THR A 129 -8.62 -7.81 -5.48
N GLY A 130 -9.31 -7.62 -4.35
CA GLY A 130 -8.69 -7.18 -3.09
C GLY A 130 -9.04 -8.04 -1.87
N ASN A 131 -9.05 -7.41 -0.70
CA ASN A 131 -9.28 -8.07 0.59
C ASN A 131 -10.53 -8.95 0.64
N MET A 132 -11.60 -8.55 -0.06
CA MET A 132 -12.83 -9.35 -0.13
C MET A 132 -12.64 -10.66 -0.91
N ALA A 133 -11.94 -10.63 -2.05
CA ALA A 133 -11.65 -11.84 -2.83
C ALA A 133 -10.85 -12.85 -2.00
N ALA A 134 -9.80 -12.37 -1.32
CA ALA A 134 -8.97 -13.19 -0.45
C ALA A 134 -9.77 -13.80 0.72
N SER A 135 -10.60 -12.98 1.37
CA SER A 135 -11.46 -13.41 2.46
C SER A 135 -12.48 -14.46 2.01
N CYS A 136 -13.22 -14.21 0.93
CA CYS A 136 -14.21 -15.17 0.42
C CYS A 136 -13.55 -16.48 -0.03
N ALA A 137 -12.39 -16.44 -0.69
CA ALA A 137 -11.66 -17.64 -1.08
C ALA A 137 -11.21 -18.46 0.14
N CYS A 138 -10.74 -17.80 1.21
CA CYS A 138 -10.34 -18.45 2.45
C CYS A 138 -11.50 -19.16 3.15
N TYR A 139 -12.62 -18.46 3.36
CA TYR A 139 -13.80 -19.04 4.02
C TYR A 139 -14.51 -20.08 3.15
N ALA A 140 -14.54 -19.92 1.83
CA ALA A 140 -15.03 -20.94 0.93
C ALA A 140 -14.17 -22.22 0.99
N ALA A 141 -12.84 -22.08 1.06
CA ALA A 141 -11.95 -23.23 1.27
C ALA A 141 -12.22 -23.92 2.62
N ALA A 142 -12.41 -23.17 3.70
CA ALA A 142 -12.80 -23.71 5.01
C ALA A 142 -14.16 -24.43 4.97
N ALA A 143 -15.11 -23.91 4.18
CA ALA A 143 -16.41 -24.50 3.95
C ALA A 143 -16.40 -25.67 2.94
N LYS A 144 -15.26 -25.95 2.29
CA LYS A 144 -15.12 -26.90 1.17
C LYS A 144 -16.04 -26.58 -0.02
N MET A 145 -16.23 -25.31 -0.31
CA MET A 145 -17.01 -24.82 -1.45
C MET A 145 -16.09 -24.26 -2.53
N PRO A 146 -16.36 -24.49 -3.83
CA PRO A 146 -15.59 -23.85 -4.89
C PRO A 146 -15.85 -22.34 -4.89
N CYS A 147 -14.80 -21.54 -5.06
CA CYS A 147 -14.88 -20.08 -5.09
C CYS A 147 -14.32 -19.55 -6.42
N PHE A 148 -15.13 -18.77 -7.14
CA PHE A 148 -14.82 -18.22 -8.44
C PHE A 148 -14.68 -16.69 -8.33
N ILE A 149 -13.50 -16.17 -8.69
CA ILE A 149 -13.23 -14.73 -8.68
C ILE A 149 -13.18 -14.23 -10.12
N ILE A 150 -14.13 -13.39 -10.49
CA ILE A 150 -14.23 -12.81 -11.84
C ILE A 150 -13.58 -11.43 -11.82
N VAL A 151 -12.54 -11.23 -12.61
CA VAL A 151 -11.77 -9.98 -12.63
C VAL A 151 -11.48 -9.54 -14.07
N PRO A 152 -11.27 -8.25 -14.35
CA PRO A 152 -10.75 -7.83 -15.64
C PRO A 152 -9.33 -8.36 -15.87
N GLU A 153 -8.88 -8.44 -17.12
CA GLU A 153 -7.48 -8.73 -17.44
C GLU A 153 -6.52 -7.64 -16.91
N GLY A 154 -5.28 -8.01 -16.60
CA GLY A 154 -4.24 -7.06 -16.18
C GLY A 154 -4.18 -6.77 -14.68
N VAL A 155 -4.95 -7.48 -13.85
CA VAL A 155 -4.85 -7.38 -12.39
C VAL A 155 -3.50 -7.94 -11.92
N ALA A 156 -2.77 -7.14 -11.13
CA ALA A 156 -1.46 -7.52 -10.60
C ALA A 156 -1.51 -8.85 -9.83
N ALA A 157 -0.57 -9.76 -10.15
CA ALA A 157 -0.50 -11.09 -9.54
C ALA A 157 -0.36 -11.04 -8.01
N SER A 158 0.34 -10.02 -7.47
CA SER A 158 0.50 -9.82 -6.02
C SER A 158 -0.84 -9.68 -5.29
N LYS A 159 -1.83 -9.01 -5.90
CA LYS A 159 -3.17 -8.83 -5.32
C LYS A 159 -3.99 -10.13 -5.32
N LEU A 160 -3.71 -11.01 -6.28
CA LEU A 160 -4.41 -12.28 -6.46
C LEU A 160 -3.72 -13.45 -5.76
N ALA A 161 -2.50 -13.26 -5.23
CA ALA A 161 -1.70 -14.32 -4.62
C ALA A 161 -2.45 -15.05 -3.50
N GLN A 162 -3.07 -14.32 -2.55
CA GLN A 162 -3.84 -14.93 -1.46
C GLN A 162 -5.03 -15.75 -1.98
N VAL A 163 -5.73 -15.25 -3.00
CA VAL A 163 -6.85 -15.97 -3.63
C VAL A 163 -6.38 -17.30 -4.20
N MET A 164 -5.27 -17.28 -4.95
CA MET A 164 -4.68 -18.49 -5.54
C MET A 164 -4.23 -19.48 -4.46
N SER A 165 -3.62 -19.01 -3.37
CA SER A 165 -3.18 -19.84 -2.25
C SER A 165 -4.32 -20.57 -1.56
N TYR A 166 -5.50 -19.95 -1.46
CA TYR A 166 -6.71 -20.60 -0.94
C TYR A 166 -7.44 -21.48 -1.96
N GLY A 167 -6.88 -21.66 -3.16
CA GLY A 167 -7.46 -22.50 -4.21
C GLY A 167 -8.61 -21.83 -4.99
N GLY A 168 -8.79 -20.53 -4.82
CA GLY A 168 -9.77 -19.73 -5.57
C GLY A 168 -9.53 -19.81 -7.08
N LYS A 169 -10.63 -19.92 -7.83
CA LYS A 169 -10.64 -20.06 -9.29
C LYS A 169 -10.76 -18.68 -9.92
N ILE A 170 -9.65 -18.13 -10.37
CA ILE A 170 -9.63 -16.79 -10.98
C ILE A 170 -9.96 -16.90 -12.46
N VAL A 171 -10.93 -16.10 -12.91
CA VAL A 171 -11.32 -15.98 -14.32
C VAL A 171 -11.11 -14.53 -14.73
N GLN A 172 -10.18 -14.31 -15.67
CA GLN A 172 -9.91 -13.00 -16.25
C GLN A 172 -10.82 -12.74 -17.45
N VAL A 173 -11.55 -11.63 -17.42
CA VAL A 173 -12.48 -11.17 -18.44
C VAL A 173 -11.80 -10.10 -19.30
N LYS A 174 -11.90 -10.23 -20.61
CA LYS A 174 -11.48 -9.19 -21.56
C LYS A 174 -12.53 -8.08 -21.60
N GLY A 175 -12.53 -7.24 -20.57
CA GLY A 175 -13.53 -6.20 -20.40
C GLY A 175 -13.31 -5.40 -19.12
N SER A 176 -14.26 -4.50 -18.86
CA SER A 176 -14.28 -3.63 -17.68
C SER A 176 -14.65 -4.39 -16.39
N TYR A 177 -14.42 -3.75 -15.24
CA TYR A 177 -14.89 -4.25 -13.95
C TYR A 177 -16.41 -4.44 -13.91
N ASN A 178 -17.17 -3.53 -14.53
CA ASN A 178 -18.63 -3.63 -14.56
C ASN A 178 -19.10 -4.87 -15.34
N GLU A 179 -18.41 -5.20 -16.44
CA GLU A 179 -18.69 -6.43 -17.20
C GLU A 179 -18.33 -7.68 -16.39
N ALA A 180 -17.23 -7.65 -15.63
CA ALA A 180 -16.86 -8.74 -14.72
C ALA A 180 -17.89 -8.94 -13.59
N ALA A 181 -18.38 -7.85 -12.99
CA ALA A 181 -19.42 -7.88 -11.96
C ALA A 181 -20.76 -8.41 -12.50
N LYS A 182 -21.17 -7.94 -13.69
CA LYS A 182 -22.35 -8.46 -14.38
C LYS A 182 -22.23 -9.96 -14.67
N LEU A 183 -21.07 -10.40 -15.16
CA LEU A 183 -20.84 -11.82 -15.41
C LEU A 183 -20.90 -12.66 -14.13
N ALA A 184 -20.32 -12.18 -13.02
CA ALA A 184 -20.40 -12.86 -11.73
C ALA A 184 -21.86 -13.05 -11.28
N TYR A 185 -22.68 -12.01 -11.46
CA TYR A 185 -24.11 -12.06 -11.17
C TYR A 185 -24.87 -13.06 -12.07
N ASP A 186 -24.61 -13.05 -13.39
CA ASP A 186 -25.25 -13.97 -14.34
C ASP A 186 -24.86 -15.44 -14.05
N ILE A 187 -23.61 -15.67 -13.63
CA ILE A 187 -23.13 -16.99 -13.17
C ILE A 187 -23.85 -17.41 -11.89
N ALA A 188 -24.00 -16.51 -10.92
CA ALA A 188 -24.70 -16.80 -9.66
C ALA A 188 -26.11 -17.34 -9.92
N LYS A 189 -26.87 -16.66 -10.78
CA LYS A 189 -28.22 -17.08 -11.17
C LYS A 189 -28.25 -18.40 -11.95
N SER A 190 -27.34 -18.59 -12.90
CA SER A 190 -27.39 -19.74 -13.82
C SER A 190 -26.79 -21.04 -13.27
N LYS A 191 -25.99 -20.98 -12.19
CA LYS A 191 -25.25 -22.14 -11.63
C LYS A 191 -25.63 -22.50 -10.20
N ASP A 192 -26.64 -21.85 -9.63
CA ASP A 192 -26.98 -21.94 -8.19
C ASP A 192 -25.75 -21.62 -7.30
N PHE A 193 -24.97 -20.62 -7.71
CA PHE A 193 -23.85 -20.12 -6.92
C PHE A 193 -24.29 -18.92 -6.09
N PHE A 194 -23.71 -18.79 -4.92
CA PHE A 194 -23.92 -17.64 -4.05
C PHE A 194 -23.07 -16.46 -4.55
N LEU A 195 -23.73 -15.33 -4.81
CA LEU A 195 -23.06 -14.08 -5.16
C LEU A 195 -22.54 -13.40 -3.89
N ALA A 196 -21.25 -13.59 -3.60
CA ALA A 196 -20.62 -12.89 -2.49
C ALA A 196 -20.28 -11.45 -2.88
N GLY A 197 -20.38 -10.53 -1.93
CA GLY A 197 -20.15 -9.11 -2.16
C GLY A 197 -20.45 -8.30 -0.91
N ASP A 198 -20.20 -7.00 -0.91
CA ASP A 198 -20.58 -6.10 0.19
C ASP A 198 -22.12 -5.91 0.23
N TYR A 199 -22.83 -7.01 0.53
CA TYR A 199 -24.29 -7.12 0.61
C TYR A 199 -24.75 -7.31 2.07
N ALA A 200 -26.07 -7.42 2.25
CA ALA A 200 -26.76 -7.35 3.53
C ALA A 200 -26.19 -8.26 4.64
N PHE A 201 -25.78 -9.50 4.32
CA PHE A 201 -25.25 -10.46 5.31
C PHE A 201 -23.88 -10.10 5.87
N ARG A 202 -23.02 -9.45 5.08
CA ARG A 202 -21.65 -9.15 5.53
C ARG A 202 -21.61 -8.09 6.61
N VAL A 203 -22.57 -7.17 6.61
CA VAL A 203 -22.76 -6.17 7.66
C VAL A 203 -22.96 -6.86 9.01
N GLU A 204 -23.71 -7.98 9.05
CA GLU A 204 -24.02 -8.70 10.29
C GLU A 204 -22.80 -9.40 10.91
N GLY A 205 -21.83 -9.79 10.08
CA GLY A 205 -20.54 -10.25 10.58
C GLY A 205 -19.67 -9.08 11.04
N GLN A 206 -19.56 -8.04 10.21
CA GLN A 206 -18.71 -6.88 10.48
C GLN A 206 -19.15 -6.09 11.74
N LYS A 207 -20.44 -6.05 12.08
CA LYS A 207 -20.95 -5.31 13.25
C LYS A 207 -20.41 -5.84 14.57
N THR A 208 -19.94 -7.09 14.58
CA THR A 208 -19.27 -7.66 15.75
C THR A 208 -18.03 -6.90 16.17
N ALA A 209 -17.38 -6.17 15.25
CA ALA A 209 -16.27 -5.31 15.59
C ALA A 209 -16.68 -4.17 16.55
N ALA A 210 -17.91 -3.66 16.45
CA ALA A 210 -18.44 -2.67 17.37
C ALA A 210 -18.78 -3.27 18.75
N PHE A 211 -19.41 -4.45 18.79
CA PHE A 211 -19.64 -5.19 20.05
C PHE A 211 -18.32 -5.42 20.79
N GLU A 212 -17.34 -5.92 20.05
CA GLU A 212 -16.03 -6.25 20.57
C GLU A 212 -15.26 -5.03 21.05
N LEU A 213 -15.38 -3.90 20.35
CA LEU A 213 -14.79 -2.63 20.78
C LEU A 213 -15.36 -2.21 22.13
N ILE A 214 -16.68 -2.26 22.32
CA ILE A 214 -17.31 -1.89 23.59
C ILE A 214 -16.92 -2.85 24.71
N ASP A 215 -16.92 -4.16 24.45
CA ASP A 215 -16.48 -5.17 25.41
C ASP A 215 -15.03 -4.92 25.86
N GLN A 216 -14.14 -4.60 24.92
CA GLN A 216 -12.72 -4.31 25.19
C GLN A 216 -12.51 -2.98 25.93
N LEU A 217 -13.44 -2.03 25.79
CA LEU A 217 -13.48 -0.78 26.57
C LEU A 217 -14.29 -0.92 27.86
N LEU A 218 -14.62 -2.15 28.29
CA LEU A 218 -15.36 -2.42 29.51
C LEU A 218 -16.71 -1.66 29.56
N PHE A 219 -17.45 -1.72 28.45
CA PHE A 219 -18.76 -1.07 28.29
C PHE A 219 -18.74 0.47 28.31
N GLN A 220 -17.56 1.07 28.21
CA GLN A 220 -17.41 2.51 28.01
C GLN A 220 -17.53 2.85 26.52
N VAL A 221 -18.35 3.86 26.23
CA VAL A 221 -18.53 4.38 24.87
C VAL A 221 -17.41 5.38 24.59
N PRO A 222 -16.58 5.19 23.54
CA PRO A 222 -15.59 6.18 23.16
C PRO A 222 -16.27 7.45 22.63
N ASP A 223 -15.58 8.58 22.67
CA ASP A 223 -16.12 9.84 22.13
C ASP A 223 -16.22 9.79 20.59
N GLU A 224 -15.25 9.15 19.93
CA GLU A 224 -15.16 9.09 18.46
C GLU A 224 -14.58 7.75 17.99
N VAL A 225 -15.14 7.18 16.93
CA VAL A 225 -14.59 6.04 16.19
C VAL A 225 -14.35 6.46 14.73
N ILE A 226 -13.09 6.42 14.30
CA ILE A 226 -12.64 6.83 12.98
C ILE A 226 -12.45 5.60 12.10
N ILE A 227 -13.14 5.55 10.96
CA ILE A 227 -13.25 4.37 10.09
C ILE A 227 -12.88 4.76 8.65
N PRO A 228 -11.96 4.03 7.98
CA PRO A 228 -11.70 4.23 6.58
C PRO A 228 -12.89 3.77 5.72
N ILE A 229 -13.24 4.54 4.69
CA ILE A 229 -14.42 4.30 3.85
C ILE A 229 -13.99 3.93 2.43
N GLY A 230 -14.29 2.69 2.04
CA GLY A 230 -14.38 2.26 0.65
C GLY A 230 -15.85 2.16 0.25
N CYS A 231 -16.43 0.95 0.34
CA CYS A 231 -17.84 0.69 -0.01
C CYS A 231 -18.90 1.24 0.96
N GLY A 232 -18.51 1.71 2.16
CA GLY A 232 -19.44 2.16 3.22
C GLY A 232 -19.95 1.05 4.16
N THR A 233 -19.76 -0.22 3.80
CA THR A 233 -20.27 -1.38 4.54
C THR A 233 -19.73 -1.48 5.97
N ASN A 234 -18.43 -1.20 6.18
CA ASN A 234 -17.83 -1.28 7.52
C ASN A 234 -18.39 -0.20 8.46
N MET A 235 -18.52 1.03 7.97
CA MET A 235 -19.14 2.14 8.74
C MET A 235 -20.58 1.80 9.13
N THR A 236 -21.36 1.31 8.17
CA THR A 236 -22.72 0.82 8.39
C THR A 236 -22.76 -0.26 9.46
N ALA A 237 -21.82 -1.21 9.41
CA ALA A 237 -21.74 -2.31 10.36
C ALA A 237 -21.39 -1.85 11.78
N TYR A 238 -20.43 -0.93 11.93
CA TYR A 238 -20.10 -0.37 13.24
C TYR A 238 -21.30 0.37 13.84
N TYR A 239 -21.94 1.25 13.05
CA TYR A 239 -23.14 1.96 13.47
C TYR A 239 -24.23 1.01 13.95
N LYS A 240 -24.52 0.00 13.15
CA LYS A 240 -25.49 -1.03 13.49
C LYS A 240 -25.17 -1.73 14.79
N GLY A 241 -23.93 -2.16 14.98
CA GLY A 241 -23.51 -2.83 16.22
C GLY A 241 -23.67 -1.93 17.44
N PHE A 242 -23.31 -0.65 17.36
CA PHE A 242 -23.56 0.29 18.46
C PHE A 242 -25.05 0.49 18.74
N CYS A 243 -25.88 0.61 17.71
CA CYS A 243 -27.33 0.73 17.86
C CYS A 243 -27.93 -0.50 18.55
N GLU A 244 -27.57 -1.72 18.13
CA GLU A 244 -28.07 -2.94 18.74
C GLU A 244 -27.60 -3.09 20.20
N TYR A 245 -26.35 -2.74 20.52
CA TYR A 245 -25.88 -2.72 21.92
C TYR A 245 -26.61 -1.69 22.77
N LYS A 246 -26.97 -0.54 22.19
CA LYS A 246 -27.79 0.46 22.87
C LYS A 246 -29.21 -0.03 23.12
N GLU A 247 -29.84 -0.65 22.13
CA GLU A 247 -31.18 -1.24 22.23
C GLU A 247 -31.24 -2.37 23.27
N LEU A 248 -30.17 -3.17 23.36
CA LEU A 248 -30.00 -4.22 24.38
C LEU A 248 -29.68 -3.67 25.78
N GLY A 249 -29.37 -2.39 25.91
CA GLY A 249 -29.02 -1.72 27.16
C GLY A 249 -27.60 -2.00 27.66
N PHE A 250 -26.68 -2.42 26.79
CA PHE A 250 -25.25 -2.55 27.12
C PHE A 250 -24.54 -1.20 27.15
N ILE A 251 -25.03 -0.22 26.38
CA ILE A 251 -24.54 1.16 26.35
C ILE A 251 -25.71 2.14 26.34
N ASN A 252 -25.48 3.37 26.80
CA ASN A 252 -26.54 4.40 26.93
C ASN A 252 -26.46 5.49 25.84
N SER A 253 -25.35 5.57 25.10
CA SER A 253 -25.09 6.55 24.04
C SER A 253 -24.39 5.87 22.87
N LEU A 254 -24.34 6.57 21.73
CA LEU A 254 -23.57 6.13 20.56
C LEU A 254 -22.28 6.96 20.49
N PRO A 255 -21.14 6.37 20.06
CA PRO A 255 -19.95 7.14 19.76
C PRO A 255 -20.16 7.95 18.47
N LYS A 256 -19.48 9.08 18.32
CA LYS A 256 -19.44 9.79 17.03
C LYS A 256 -18.71 8.93 16.01
N LEU A 257 -19.27 8.79 14.80
CA LEU A 257 -18.63 8.02 13.74
C LEU A 257 -18.03 8.93 12.68
N THR A 258 -16.73 8.78 12.46
CA THR A 258 -15.99 9.60 11.50
C THR A 258 -15.53 8.75 10.32
N GLY A 259 -16.01 9.09 9.12
CA GLY A 259 -15.63 8.44 7.88
C GLY A 259 -14.46 9.15 7.21
N VAL A 260 -13.42 8.41 6.80
CA VAL A 260 -12.28 8.97 6.07
C VAL A 260 -12.12 8.31 4.70
N GLN A 261 -12.07 9.12 3.65
CA GLN A 261 -11.79 8.69 2.27
C GLN A 261 -10.46 9.23 1.75
N SER A 262 -9.99 8.70 0.62
CA SER A 262 -8.98 9.40 -0.18
C SER A 262 -9.62 10.60 -0.88
N THR A 263 -8.89 11.69 -1.08
CA THR A 263 -9.34 12.82 -1.92
C THR A 263 -9.67 12.42 -3.36
N GLU A 264 -9.10 11.30 -3.83
CA GLU A 264 -9.36 10.75 -5.16
C GLU A 264 -10.56 9.78 -5.20
N ALA A 265 -11.22 9.54 -4.07
CA ALA A 265 -12.35 8.63 -3.91
C ALA A 265 -13.34 9.12 -2.84
N ASP A 266 -13.67 10.42 -2.85
CA ASP A 266 -14.25 11.20 -1.73
C ASP A 266 -15.78 11.41 -1.80
N THR A 267 -16.51 10.47 -2.40
CA THR A 267 -17.98 10.55 -2.61
C THR A 267 -18.79 10.94 -1.36
N LEU A 268 -18.55 10.29 -0.22
CA LEU A 268 -19.24 10.59 1.03
C LEU A 268 -18.76 11.92 1.63
N ALA A 269 -17.47 12.23 1.55
CA ALA A 269 -16.95 13.50 2.04
C ALA A 269 -17.57 14.69 1.30
N ARG A 270 -17.73 14.60 -0.02
CA ARG A 270 -18.42 15.61 -0.84
C ARG A 270 -19.90 15.73 -0.48
N ALA A 271 -20.60 14.61 -0.35
CA ALA A 271 -22.02 14.62 0.04
C ALA A 271 -22.21 15.23 1.42
N TYR A 272 -21.36 14.90 2.40
CA TYR A 272 -21.36 15.47 3.74
C TYR A 272 -21.10 16.98 3.74
N GLN A 273 -20.10 17.46 3.01
CA GLN A 273 -19.81 18.90 2.88
C GLN A 273 -20.98 19.68 2.25
N LYS A 274 -21.75 19.04 1.37
CA LYS A 274 -22.95 19.61 0.74
C LYS A 274 -24.22 19.43 1.60
N ASN A 275 -24.13 18.84 2.80
CA ASN A 275 -25.27 18.46 3.64
C ASN A 275 -26.31 17.58 2.90
N GLN A 276 -25.84 16.65 2.09
CA GLN A 276 -26.67 15.72 1.33
C GLN A 276 -26.73 14.35 2.04
N ASN A 277 -27.86 13.65 1.86
CA ASN A 277 -28.10 12.29 2.38
C ASN A 277 -27.98 11.22 1.29
N ARG A 278 -27.45 11.62 0.13
CA ARG A 278 -27.28 10.78 -1.07
C ARG A 278 -25.91 11.05 -1.63
N ILE A 279 -25.17 9.99 -1.94
CA ILE A 279 -23.87 10.11 -2.61
C ILE A 279 -24.03 10.14 -4.13
N GLU A 280 -23.15 10.88 -4.79
CA GLU A 280 -23.06 10.91 -6.25
C GLU A 280 -21.84 10.07 -6.68
N PRO A 281 -21.98 9.15 -7.66
CA PRO A 281 -20.86 8.36 -8.17
C PRO A 281 -19.76 9.24 -8.79
N LEU A 282 -18.50 8.86 -8.57
CA LEU A 282 -17.37 9.38 -9.35
C LEU A 282 -17.24 8.61 -10.66
N LYS A 283 -16.67 9.25 -11.68
CA LYS A 283 -16.31 8.57 -12.94
C LYS A 283 -15.19 7.54 -12.73
N THR A 284 -14.20 7.90 -11.93
CA THR A 284 -13.00 7.11 -11.64
C THR A 284 -12.53 7.39 -10.21
N ALA A 285 -11.76 6.47 -9.62
CA ALA A 285 -11.10 6.65 -8.34
C ALA A 285 -9.62 6.28 -8.48
N ASN A 286 -8.72 7.26 -8.37
CA ASN A 286 -7.29 7.11 -8.71
C ASN A 286 -6.39 7.30 -7.47
N THR A 287 -6.52 6.41 -6.50
CA THR A 287 -5.69 6.41 -5.28
C THR A 287 -4.81 5.18 -5.19
N ILE A 288 -3.60 5.33 -4.65
CA ILE A 288 -2.73 4.21 -4.28
C ILE A 288 -3.27 3.44 -3.06
N ALA A 289 -4.23 3.98 -2.31
CA ALA A 289 -4.95 3.28 -1.25
C ALA A 289 -6.05 2.38 -1.83
N THR A 290 -5.63 1.30 -2.49
CA THR A 290 -6.49 0.46 -3.34
C THR A 290 -7.71 -0.13 -2.62
N ALA A 291 -7.67 -0.32 -1.30
CA ALA A 291 -8.79 -0.82 -0.50
C ALA A 291 -9.95 0.20 -0.34
N ILE A 292 -9.71 1.49 -0.59
CA ILE A 292 -10.72 2.57 -0.56
C ILE A 292 -10.87 3.28 -1.91
N ALA A 293 -10.27 2.74 -2.98
CA ALA A 293 -10.39 3.23 -4.35
C ALA A 293 -11.76 2.87 -4.97
N VAL A 294 -12.85 3.40 -4.41
CA VAL A 294 -14.22 3.04 -4.77
C VAL A 294 -14.95 4.24 -5.38
N PRO A 295 -15.19 4.27 -6.70
CA PRO A 295 -15.87 5.39 -7.35
C PRO A 295 -17.37 5.47 -7.01
N TYR A 296 -17.99 4.34 -6.67
CA TYR A 296 -19.38 4.28 -6.23
C TYR A 296 -19.56 3.33 -5.04
N PRO A 297 -19.58 3.85 -3.80
CA PRO A 297 -19.82 3.05 -2.60
C PRO A 297 -21.26 2.53 -2.52
N ILE A 298 -21.47 1.22 -2.64
CA ILE A 298 -22.82 0.62 -2.63
C ILE A 298 -23.61 0.87 -1.34
N ASP A 299 -22.92 0.91 -0.19
CA ASP A 299 -23.50 1.24 1.12
C ASP A 299 -23.18 2.69 1.52
N GLY A 300 -22.83 3.56 0.56
CA GLY A 300 -22.48 4.96 0.83
C GLY A 300 -23.60 5.74 1.50
N ASP A 301 -24.84 5.54 1.06
CA ASP A 301 -26.02 6.19 1.64
C ASP A 301 -26.35 5.67 3.04
N LYS A 302 -26.02 4.41 3.36
CA LYS A 302 -26.13 3.89 4.73
C LYS A 302 -25.04 4.47 5.63
N ALA A 303 -23.83 4.59 5.11
CA ALA A 303 -22.71 5.14 5.84
C ALA A 303 -22.89 6.63 6.13
N ILE A 304 -23.46 7.41 5.20
CA ILE A 304 -23.73 8.83 5.45
C ILE A 304 -24.85 9.04 6.48
N ASP A 305 -25.89 8.19 6.44
CA ASP A 305 -26.95 8.17 7.46
C ASP A 305 -26.40 7.85 8.86
N ALA A 306 -25.48 6.87 8.96
CA ALA A 306 -24.77 6.55 10.19
C ALA A 306 -23.94 7.74 10.73
N ILE A 307 -23.23 8.45 9.84
CA ILE A 307 -22.42 9.62 10.22
C ILE A 307 -23.32 10.72 10.80
N TYR A 308 -24.42 11.07 10.12
CA TYR A 308 -25.35 12.08 10.64
C TYR A 308 -26.05 11.63 11.94
N SER A 309 -26.50 10.38 12.00
CA SER A 309 -27.21 9.83 13.16
C SER A 309 -26.38 9.81 14.45
N THR A 310 -25.06 9.76 14.31
CA THR A 310 -24.13 9.80 15.45
C THR A 310 -23.54 11.19 15.72
N GLY A 311 -23.91 12.21 14.94
CA GLY A 311 -23.30 13.54 15.03
C GLY A 311 -21.80 13.52 14.74
N GLY A 312 -21.36 12.59 13.88
CA GLY A 312 -19.99 12.42 13.43
C GLY A 312 -19.65 13.32 12.23
N GLU A 313 -18.58 12.97 11.51
CA GLU A 313 -18.14 13.74 10.35
C GLU A 313 -17.64 12.84 9.19
N SER A 314 -17.63 13.35 7.96
CA SER A 314 -17.00 12.71 6.81
C SER A 314 -15.95 13.61 6.21
N THR A 315 -14.78 13.06 5.90
CA THR A 315 -13.60 13.81 5.45
C THR A 315 -12.80 13.03 4.41
N ALA A 316 -11.87 13.72 3.76
CA ALA A 316 -10.92 13.12 2.85
C ALA A 316 -9.49 13.55 3.16
N VAL A 317 -8.54 12.65 2.91
CA VAL A 317 -7.09 12.86 3.07
C VAL A 317 -6.37 12.47 1.79
N THR A 318 -5.25 13.12 1.50
CA THR A 318 -4.46 12.79 0.32
C THR A 318 -3.67 11.51 0.55
N ASP A 319 -3.30 10.85 -0.55
CA ASP A 319 -2.47 9.65 -0.53
C ASP A 319 -1.14 9.87 0.20
N MET A 320 -0.58 11.08 0.06
CA MET A 320 0.65 11.46 0.75
C MET A 320 0.48 11.51 2.27
N LYS A 321 -0.62 12.11 2.76
CA LYS A 321 -0.91 12.12 4.20
C LYS A 321 -1.17 10.72 4.74
N MET A 322 -1.76 9.82 3.94
CA MET A 322 -1.91 8.42 4.33
C MET A 322 -0.55 7.72 4.44
N LEU A 323 0.38 7.96 3.53
CA LEU A 323 1.72 7.34 3.57
C LEU A 323 2.52 7.83 4.78
N GLU A 324 2.51 9.15 5.03
CA GLU A 324 3.12 9.74 6.23
C GLU A 324 2.55 9.10 7.51
N ALA A 325 1.23 8.96 7.59
CA ALA A 325 0.55 8.36 8.73
C ALA A 325 0.84 6.86 8.88
N GLN A 326 0.96 6.11 7.78
CA GLN A 326 1.34 4.69 7.78
C GLN A 326 2.75 4.50 8.36
N TYR A 327 3.68 5.37 7.97
CA TYR A 327 5.03 5.38 8.50
C TYR A 327 5.08 5.75 9.98
N LEU A 328 4.28 6.75 10.39
CA LEU A 328 4.15 7.13 11.79
C LEU A 328 3.64 5.97 12.65
N LEU A 329 2.59 5.28 12.20
CA LEU A 329 2.09 4.07 12.87
C LEU A 329 3.16 2.99 13.00
N SER A 330 3.94 2.77 11.93
CA SER A 330 4.98 1.74 11.91
C SER A 330 6.14 2.08 12.87
N THR A 331 6.59 3.33 12.87
CA THR A 331 7.77 3.78 13.63
C THR A 331 7.48 4.15 15.08
N LYS A 332 6.31 4.72 15.38
CA LYS A 332 5.95 5.15 16.74
C LYS A 332 5.11 4.13 17.52
N GLU A 333 4.35 3.29 16.84
CA GLU A 333 3.43 2.34 17.50
C GLU A 333 3.78 0.88 17.20
N GLY A 334 4.70 0.61 16.26
CA GLY A 334 5.04 -0.74 15.83
C GLY A 334 3.91 -1.41 15.04
N LEU A 335 3.07 -0.62 14.35
CA LEU A 335 1.90 -1.10 13.63
C LEU A 335 2.06 -0.89 12.12
N PHE A 336 2.32 -1.98 11.39
CA PHE A 336 2.39 -1.96 9.94
C PHE A 336 1.04 -2.31 9.31
N VAL A 337 0.35 -1.31 8.77
CA VAL A 337 -1.04 -1.41 8.27
C VAL A 337 -1.15 -1.11 6.79
N GLU A 338 -2.25 -1.50 6.15
CA GLU A 338 -2.55 -1.06 4.77
C GLU A 338 -2.79 0.47 4.71
N LEU A 339 -2.61 1.07 3.54
CA LEU A 339 -2.70 2.52 3.39
C LEU A 339 -4.10 3.09 3.74
N ALA A 340 -5.15 2.34 3.43
CA ALA A 340 -6.51 2.70 3.82
C ALA A 340 -6.66 2.84 5.35
N SER A 341 -6.06 1.95 6.13
CA SER A 341 -6.08 2.05 7.60
C SER A 341 -5.41 3.32 8.11
N ALA A 342 -4.30 3.72 7.47
CA ALA A 342 -3.54 4.91 7.84
C ALA A 342 -4.32 6.23 7.61
N SER A 343 -5.36 6.22 6.78
CA SER A 343 -6.24 7.38 6.57
C SER A 343 -6.85 7.90 7.88
N THR A 344 -7.17 6.99 8.81
CA THR A 344 -7.72 7.35 10.12
C THR A 344 -6.77 8.23 10.93
N ILE A 345 -5.46 7.95 10.86
CA ILE A 345 -4.42 8.71 11.55
C ILE A 345 -4.08 9.99 10.79
N ALA A 346 -4.04 9.94 9.46
CA ALA A 346 -3.89 11.14 8.65
C ALA A 346 -4.95 12.20 8.98
N HIS A 347 -6.22 11.78 9.14
CA HIS A 347 -7.30 12.67 9.57
C HIS A 347 -7.10 13.17 11.00
N LEU A 348 -6.72 12.29 11.93
CA LEU A 348 -6.51 12.66 13.32
C LEU A 348 -5.40 13.71 13.49
N LEU A 349 -4.30 13.55 12.77
CA LEU A 349 -3.20 14.53 12.73
C LEU A 349 -3.69 15.87 12.18
N LYS A 350 -4.47 15.86 11.10
CA LYS A 350 -5.11 17.06 10.55
C LYS A 350 -6.00 17.76 11.58
N LYS A 351 -6.86 17.04 12.32
CA LYS A 351 -7.70 17.62 13.39
C LYS A 351 -6.86 18.28 14.49
N TYR A 352 -5.72 17.68 14.84
CA TYR A 352 -4.81 18.21 15.83
C TYR A 352 -4.14 19.50 15.36
N GLU A 353 -3.61 19.53 14.13
CA GLU A 353 -3.03 20.72 13.50
C GLU A 353 -4.03 21.87 13.40
N GLU A 354 -5.30 21.56 13.11
CA GLU A 354 -6.39 22.53 13.06
C GLU A 354 -6.94 22.97 14.44
N GLY A 355 -6.41 22.42 15.54
CA GLY A 355 -6.87 22.73 16.90
C GLY A 355 -8.29 22.22 17.22
N LYS A 356 -8.81 21.29 16.43
CA LYS A 356 -10.17 20.73 16.56
C LYS A 356 -10.25 19.48 17.42
N LEU A 357 -9.11 18.95 17.88
CA LEU A 357 -9.04 17.76 18.71
C LEU A 357 -9.26 18.12 20.19
N GLN A 358 -10.32 17.58 20.79
CA GLN A 358 -10.63 17.80 22.20
C GLN A 358 -9.64 17.03 23.09
N LYS A 359 -8.90 17.74 23.94
CA LYS A 359 -7.98 17.11 24.89
C LYS A 359 -8.70 16.14 25.83
N GLY A 360 -8.07 15.00 26.10
CA GLY A 360 -8.58 13.96 26.99
C GLY A 360 -9.66 13.06 26.39
N SER A 361 -10.16 13.36 25.17
CA SER A 361 -11.16 12.51 24.51
C SER A 361 -10.64 11.10 24.25
N THR A 362 -11.55 10.13 24.22
CA THR A 362 -11.28 8.74 23.87
C THR A 362 -11.62 8.53 22.40
N VAL A 363 -10.59 8.26 21.59
CA VAL A 363 -10.71 8.09 20.14
C VAL A 363 -10.23 6.71 19.75
N VAL A 364 -10.99 6.01 18.90
CA VAL A 364 -10.61 4.72 18.34
C VAL A 364 -10.40 4.84 16.83
N CYS A 365 -9.21 4.50 16.35
CA CYS A 365 -8.92 4.39 14.91
C CYS A 365 -9.01 2.92 14.47
N VAL A 366 -9.85 2.66 13.46
CA VAL A 366 -10.00 1.31 12.88
C VAL A 366 -8.91 1.05 11.85
N LEU A 367 -8.04 0.08 12.15
CA LEU A 367 -6.98 -0.38 11.26
C LEU A 367 -7.48 -1.61 10.49
N SER A 368 -8.19 -1.34 9.39
CA SER A 368 -8.92 -2.29 8.54
C SER A 368 -8.12 -3.48 8.01
N GLY A 369 -6.80 -3.35 7.79
CA GLY A 369 -6.00 -4.40 7.16
C GLY A 369 -4.49 -4.31 7.44
N GLU A 370 -3.81 -5.44 7.26
CA GLU A 370 -2.36 -5.61 7.48
C GLU A 370 -1.54 -4.98 6.33
N GLY A 371 -0.40 -4.34 6.65
CA GLY A 371 0.46 -3.69 5.64
C GLY A 371 1.05 -4.63 4.60
N LEU A 372 1.21 -5.92 4.93
CA LEU A 372 1.70 -6.96 4.01
C LEU A 372 0.74 -7.26 2.84
N LYS A 373 -0.45 -6.67 2.83
CA LYS A 373 -1.41 -6.77 1.71
C LYS A 373 -0.95 -6.07 0.45
N ASP A 374 -0.19 -4.97 0.58
CA ASP A 374 0.29 -4.19 -0.56
C ASP A 374 1.72 -3.67 -0.31
N PRO A 375 2.72 -4.57 -0.23
CA PRO A 375 4.09 -4.17 0.07
C PRO A 375 4.70 -3.31 -1.04
N ALA A 376 4.17 -3.38 -2.27
CA ALA A 376 4.65 -2.61 -3.41
C ALA A 376 4.47 -1.10 -3.21
N VAL A 377 3.41 -0.68 -2.52
CA VAL A 377 3.18 0.74 -2.19
C VAL A 377 4.31 1.27 -1.31
N VAL A 378 4.72 0.51 -0.31
CA VAL A 378 5.81 0.87 0.61
C VAL A 378 7.16 0.87 -0.11
N LEU A 379 7.43 -0.17 -0.92
CA LEU A 379 8.69 -0.30 -1.65
C LEU A 379 8.91 0.82 -2.67
N LYS A 380 7.85 1.45 -3.19
CA LYS A 380 7.94 2.62 -4.07
C LYS A 380 8.35 3.90 -3.33
N SER A 381 8.08 3.97 -2.03
CA SER A 381 8.39 5.12 -1.18
C SER A 381 9.63 4.91 -0.32
N ALA A 382 10.11 3.67 -0.19
CA ALA A 382 11.30 3.35 0.59
C ALA A 382 12.58 3.87 -0.06
N ILE A 383 13.51 4.36 0.76
CA ILE A 383 14.88 4.62 0.31
C ILE A 383 15.56 3.26 0.13
N GLN A 384 16.32 3.11 -0.95
CA GLN A 384 17.09 1.89 -1.17
C GLN A 384 18.11 1.71 -0.04
N PRO A 385 18.19 0.51 0.55
CA PRO A 385 19.23 0.22 1.54
C PRO A 385 20.62 0.44 0.94
N PRO A 386 21.57 1.07 1.67
CA PRO A 386 22.93 1.24 1.19
C PRO A 386 23.62 -0.12 1.05
N ILE A 387 24.46 -0.26 0.04
CA ILE A 387 25.27 -1.47 -0.17
C ILE A 387 26.70 -1.14 0.24
N ILE A 388 27.22 -1.87 1.22
CA ILE A 388 28.61 -1.73 1.70
C ILE A 388 29.40 -3.01 1.48
N TYR A 389 30.72 -2.90 1.36
CA TYR A 389 31.59 -4.06 1.53
C TYR A 389 31.50 -4.57 2.97
N PRO A 390 31.84 -5.86 3.21
CA PRO A 390 31.82 -6.44 4.55
C PRO A 390 33.03 -5.95 5.38
N ALA A 391 33.11 -4.64 5.61
CA ALA A 391 34.17 -3.96 6.35
C ALA A 391 33.55 -2.99 7.38
N GLU A 392 34.11 -2.98 8.59
CA GLU A 392 33.65 -2.11 9.68
C GLU A 392 33.77 -0.62 9.31
N ALA A 393 34.85 -0.25 8.63
CA ALA A 393 35.07 1.13 8.16
C ALA A 393 33.96 1.65 7.23
N ASP A 394 33.38 0.78 6.39
CA ASP A 394 32.27 1.17 5.52
C ASP A 394 30.96 1.38 6.29
N PHE A 395 30.72 0.59 7.34
CA PHE A 395 29.61 0.81 8.24
C PHE A 395 29.79 2.09 9.06
N ASP A 396 30.98 2.30 9.62
CA ASP A 396 31.32 3.50 10.40
C ASP A 396 31.15 4.77 9.58
N ARG A 397 31.49 4.74 8.28
CA ARG A 397 31.25 5.87 7.36
C ARG A 397 29.76 6.22 7.27
N LEU A 398 28.88 5.23 7.13
CA LEU A 398 27.43 5.45 7.10
C LEU A 398 26.87 5.89 8.47
N TYR A 399 27.38 5.30 9.54
CA TYR A 399 26.94 5.61 10.89
C TYR A 399 27.32 7.04 11.30
N ASN A 400 28.59 7.41 11.08
CA ASN A 400 29.12 8.72 11.45
C ASN A 400 28.61 9.86 10.53
N SER A 401 28.18 9.55 9.31
CA SER A 401 27.51 10.53 8.43
C SER A 401 26.04 10.76 8.79
N HIS A 402 25.55 10.13 9.87
CA HIS A 402 24.15 10.20 10.29
C HIS A 402 23.15 9.70 9.21
N PHE A 403 23.60 8.82 8.30
CA PHE A 403 22.75 8.27 7.24
C PHE A 403 21.48 7.60 7.79
N PHE A 404 21.62 6.88 8.91
CA PHE A 404 20.54 6.14 9.57
C PHE A 404 19.60 6.99 10.43
N ASP A 405 19.95 8.25 10.71
CA ASP A 405 19.08 9.16 11.47
C ASP A 405 17.90 9.67 10.62
N ASN A 406 17.94 9.39 9.31
CA ASN A 406 16.98 9.87 8.33
C ASN A 406 15.74 8.99 8.25
N LYS A 407 14.64 9.55 7.71
CA LYS A 407 13.47 8.75 7.37
C LYS A 407 13.87 7.66 6.37
N THR A 408 13.50 6.42 6.64
CA THR A 408 13.68 5.29 5.71
C THR A 408 12.68 5.31 4.55
N MET A 409 11.73 6.26 4.55
CA MET A 409 10.73 6.45 3.51
C MET A 409 10.60 7.93 3.11
N LEU A 410 10.50 8.16 1.80
CA LEU A 410 10.17 9.44 1.18
C LEU A 410 8.70 9.51 0.82
N PHE A 411 8.08 10.64 1.15
CA PHE A 411 6.67 10.90 0.86
C PHE A 411 6.59 12.08 -0.10
N ILE A 412 6.69 11.81 -1.41
CA ILE A 412 6.60 12.81 -2.47
C ILE A 412 5.76 12.25 -3.64
N GLU A 413 5.07 13.10 -4.40
CA GLU A 413 4.33 12.67 -5.59
C GLU A 413 5.27 12.12 -6.68
N GLN A 414 4.89 11.01 -7.34
CA GLN A 414 5.78 10.24 -8.25
C GLN A 414 6.35 11.02 -9.44
N ASN A 415 5.88 12.25 -9.70
CA ASN A 415 6.32 13.10 -10.82
C ASN A 415 6.64 14.53 -10.40
N GLU A 416 6.85 14.83 -9.11
CA GLU A 416 7.29 16.17 -8.71
C GLU A 416 8.71 16.39 -9.23
N VAL A 417 8.87 17.40 -10.10
CA VAL A 417 10.18 17.89 -10.51
C VAL A 417 10.79 18.60 -9.31
N ILE A 418 11.90 18.06 -8.82
CA ILE A 418 12.61 18.56 -7.64
C ILE A 418 13.58 19.67 -8.04
N PHE A 419 14.29 19.50 -9.14
CA PHE A 419 15.15 20.51 -9.74
C PHE A 419 15.04 20.47 -11.27
N ASP A 420 14.87 21.62 -11.90
CA ASP A 420 14.92 21.85 -13.34
C ASP A 420 16.09 22.76 -13.75
N GLU A 421 16.67 23.49 -12.79
CA GLU A 421 17.89 24.28 -12.91
C GLU A 421 18.90 23.91 -11.82
N VAL A 422 20.18 24.25 -12.03
CA VAL A 422 21.27 23.89 -11.10
C VAL A 422 21.05 24.62 -9.76
N PRO A 423 20.74 23.92 -8.67
CA PRO A 423 20.40 24.55 -7.42
C PRO A 423 21.65 25.07 -6.69
N THR A 424 21.41 26.05 -5.83
CA THR A 424 22.38 26.50 -4.82
C THR A 424 22.52 25.45 -3.71
N LEU A 425 23.63 25.51 -2.97
CA LEU A 425 23.86 24.64 -1.79
C LEU A 425 22.74 24.73 -0.75
N GLU A 426 22.20 25.93 -0.52
CA GLU A 426 21.09 26.15 0.42
C GLU A 426 19.77 25.55 -0.10
N GLU A 427 19.53 25.59 -1.42
CA GLU A 427 18.36 24.92 -2.02
C GLU A 427 18.49 23.40 -1.92
N VAL A 428 19.67 22.83 -2.17
CA VAL A 428 19.94 21.40 -1.95
C VAL A 428 19.69 21.04 -0.49
N LYS A 429 20.24 21.81 0.45
CA LYS A 429 20.06 21.59 1.89
C LYS A 429 18.59 21.63 2.31
N LYS A 430 17.84 22.64 1.86
CA LYS A 430 16.41 22.80 2.17
C LYS A 430 15.58 21.66 1.58
N THR A 431 15.86 21.27 0.34
CA THR A 431 15.18 20.15 -0.32
C THR A 431 15.48 18.85 0.40
N LEU A 432 16.76 18.52 0.63
CA LEU A 432 17.14 17.31 1.34
C LEU A 432 16.58 17.26 2.77
N GLY A 433 16.58 18.39 3.49
CA GLY A 433 15.94 18.50 4.79
C GLY A 433 14.42 18.26 4.74
N LYS A 434 13.73 18.76 3.70
CA LYS A 434 12.30 18.51 3.47
C LYS A 434 12.03 17.03 3.16
N LEU A 435 12.84 16.43 2.29
CA LEU A 435 12.60 15.07 1.79
C LEU A 435 12.99 14.01 2.83
N PHE A 436 14.20 14.11 3.38
CA PHE A 436 14.81 13.07 4.22
C PHE A 436 14.78 13.38 5.72
N GLY A 437 14.49 14.64 6.09
CA GLY A 437 14.46 15.08 7.49
C GLY A 437 15.84 15.34 8.11
N ALA A 438 16.90 15.37 7.31
CA ALA A 438 18.29 15.41 7.79
C ALA A 438 18.92 16.80 7.76
N ASN A 439 19.94 16.97 8.61
CA ASN A 439 20.97 17.99 8.42
C ASN A 439 22.24 17.29 7.90
N TYR A 440 22.49 17.42 6.60
CA TYR A 440 23.72 16.95 5.97
C TYR A 440 24.84 17.99 6.16
N ASP A 441 26.09 17.53 6.27
CA ASP A 441 27.25 18.43 6.31
C ASP A 441 27.50 19.12 4.95
N GLU A 442 28.24 20.23 4.97
CA GLU A 442 28.48 21.03 3.76
C GLU A 442 29.24 20.28 2.66
N ASN A 443 30.12 19.32 3.00
CA ASN A 443 30.86 18.55 2.01
C ASN A 443 29.93 17.57 1.28
N PHE A 444 29.05 16.89 2.03
CA PHE A 444 28.03 16.02 1.44
C PHE A 444 27.06 16.81 0.55
N LEU A 445 26.60 17.98 1.02
CA LEU A 445 25.73 18.86 0.25
C LEU A 445 26.40 19.35 -1.04
N ALA A 446 27.71 19.61 -1.01
CA ALA A 446 28.48 19.99 -2.20
C ALA A 446 28.58 18.84 -3.21
N LYS A 447 28.83 17.61 -2.75
CA LYS A 447 28.83 16.39 -3.60
C LYS A 447 27.47 16.16 -4.26
N VAL A 448 26.39 16.24 -3.49
CA VAL A 448 25.02 16.11 -4.01
C VAL A 448 24.73 17.18 -5.06
N ARG A 449 25.12 18.44 -4.81
CA ARG A 449 24.95 19.53 -5.77
C ARG A 449 25.71 19.27 -7.08
N GLU A 450 26.94 18.78 -7.00
CA GLU A 450 27.75 18.47 -8.18
C GLU A 450 27.11 17.36 -9.04
N LEU A 451 26.59 16.30 -8.39
CA LEU A 451 25.85 15.24 -9.08
C LEU A 451 24.56 15.77 -9.71
N ILE A 452 23.80 16.61 -9.00
CA ILE A 452 22.62 17.30 -9.55
C ILE A 452 22.99 18.09 -10.82
N GLU A 453 24.08 18.86 -10.78
CA GLU A 453 24.56 19.64 -11.92
C GLU A 453 24.87 18.74 -13.14
N ARG A 454 25.54 17.61 -12.91
CA ARG A 454 25.83 16.61 -13.97
C ARG A 454 24.56 16.01 -14.59
N PHE A 455 23.51 15.79 -13.79
CA PHE A 455 22.23 15.27 -14.25
C PHE A 455 21.44 16.32 -15.07
N LEU A 456 21.45 17.59 -14.65
CA LEU A 456 20.70 18.68 -15.29
C LEU A 456 21.32 19.13 -16.62
N VAL A 457 22.66 19.16 -16.75
CA VAL A 457 23.36 19.55 -17.99
C VAL A 457 22.99 18.65 -19.18
N LYS A 458 22.47 17.43 -18.93
CA LYS A 458 21.94 16.51 -19.94
C LYS A 458 20.50 16.83 -20.41
N GLY A 459 19.93 17.98 -20.00
CA GLY A 459 18.64 18.50 -20.50
C GLY A 459 17.40 17.87 -19.87
N LYS A 460 17.53 17.27 -18.67
CA LYS A 460 16.44 16.60 -17.96
C LYS A 460 16.11 17.30 -16.64
N SER A 461 14.83 17.33 -16.29
CA SER A 461 14.39 17.64 -14.93
C SER A 461 14.65 16.46 -13.99
N ILE A 462 15.09 16.75 -12.77
CA ILE A 462 15.37 15.78 -11.72
C ILE A 462 14.09 15.51 -10.92
N ASN A 463 13.70 14.25 -10.83
CA ASN A 463 12.61 13.81 -9.95
C ASN A 463 13.16 13.19 -8.65
N VAL A 464 12.25 12.69 -7.81
CA VAL A 464 12.56 12.08 -6.51
C VAL A 464 13.44 10.83 -6.62
N SER A 465 13.17 9.96 -7.58
CA SER A 465 13.99 8.76 -7.77
C SER A 465 15.41 9.13 -8.20
N ASP A 466 15.56 10.17 -9.02
CA ASP A 466 16.87 10.68 -9.39
C ASP A 466 17.60 11.26 -8.16
N ILE A 467 16.90 11.98 -7.28
CA ILE A 467 17.46 12.47 -6.00
C ILE A 467 17.92 11.31 -5.11
N GLN A 468 17.15 10.22 -5.03
CA GLN A 468 17.53 9.03 -4.24
C GLN A 468 18.81 8.40 -4.78
N ASP A 469 18.89 8.22 -6.11
CA ASP A 469 20.06 7.67 -6.77
C ASP A 469 21.28 8.62 -6.57
N ILE A 470 21.10 9.93 -6.71
CA ILE A 470 22.15 10.95 -6.46
C ILE A 470 22.67 10.92 -5.02
N ILE A 471 21.78 10.76 -4.02
CA ILE A 471 22.18 10.66 -2.61
C ILE A 471 22.93 9.36 -2.36
N GLN A 472 22.48 8.26 -2.95
CA GLN A 472 23.16 6.99 -2.88
C GLN A 472 24.57 7.13 -3.47
N ASP A 473 24.71 7.71 -4.65
CA ASP A 473 25.99 7.97 -5.31
C ASP A 473 26.88 8.87 -4.44
N ALA A 474 26.34 9.98 -3.90
CA ALA A 474 27.08 10.88 -3.01
C ALA A 474 27.55 10.20 -1.70
N THR A 475 26.82 9.20 -1.22
CA THR A 475 27.16 8.42 -0.02
C THR A 475 28.19 7.33 -0.32
N GLU A 476 28.07 6.69 -1.48
CA GLU A 476 28.97 5.64 -1.95
C GLU A 476 30.32 6.22 -2.41
N MET A 477 30.35 7.44 -2.94
CA MET A 477 31.57 8.19 -3.23
C MET A 477 32.42 8.33 -1.95
N ALA A 478 33.52 7.58 -1.90
CA ALA A 478 34.54 7.76 -0.86
C ALA A 478 35.00 9.23 -0.84
N ASP A 479 35.55 9.70 0.29
CA ASP A 479 36.40 10.91 0.33
C ASP A 479 37.70 10.75 -0.49
N ALA A 480 37.77 9.71 -1.32
CA ALA A 480 38.72 9.57 -2.39
C ALA A 480 38.71 10.87 -3.20
N ILE A 481 39.78 11.63 -3.01
CA ILE A 481 40.32 12.53 -3.99
C ILE A 481 40.51 11.67 -5.24
N SER A 482 39.48 11.59 -6.09
CA SER A 482 39.63 11.02 -7.43
C SER A 482 40.63 11.91 -8.13
N LYS A 483 41.89 11.49 -8.15
CA LYS A 483 42.65 11.70 -9.36
C LYS A 483 41.93 10.83 -10.38
N ASP A 484 41.28 11.42 -11.36
CA ASP A 484 40.73 10.67 -12.48
C ASP A 484 41.90 9.94 -13.17
N ILE A 485 42.16 8.70 -12.74
CA ILE A 485 43.27 7.88 -13.21
C ILE A 485 42.96 7.43 -14.63
N LEU A 486 41.69 7.14 -14.92
CA LEU A 486 41.18 6.84 -16.25
C LEU A 486 40.03 7.78 -16.60
N ASP A 487 40.09 8.36 -17.80
CA ASP A 487 39.03 9.17 -18.39
C ASP A 487 38.86 8.80 -19.88
N VAL A 488 37.63 8.64 -20.38
CA VAL A 488 37.36 8.29 -21.78
C VAL A 488 36.97 9.56 -22.53
N LYS A 489 37.87 10.06 -23.39
CA LYS A 489 37.67 11.30 -24.13
C LYS A 489 36.69 11.16 -25.28
N SER A 490 36.69 10.02 -25.94
CA SER A 490 35.74 9.69 -27.00
C SER A 490 35.69 8.20 -27.24
N PHE A 491 34.53 7.73 -27.69
CA PHE A 491 34.42 6.42 -28.30
C PHE A 491 33.44 6.48 -29.47
N LYS A 492 33.63 5.56 -30.42
CA LYS A 492 32.75 5.37 -31.57
C LYS A 492 32.52 3.88 -31.76
N VAL A 493 31.27 3.50 -31.97
CA VAL A 493 30.90 2.11 -32.24
C VAL A 493 30.23 2.02 -33.60
N ASN A 494 30.76 1.17 -34.46
CA ASN A 494 30.16 0.83 -35.74
C ASN A 494 29.52 -0.55 -35.63
N VAL A 495 28.24 -0.62 -35.97
CA VAL A 495 27.44 -1.85 -35.98
C VAL A 495 26.93 -2.07 -37.39
N GLU A 496 27.29 -3.21 -37.98
CA GLU A 496 26.82 -3.64 -39.31
C GLU A 496 26.07 -4.96 -39.19
N LEU A 497 25.07 -5.17 -40.06
CA LEU A 497 24.32 -6.42 -40.11
C LEU A 497 25.27 -7.58 -40.48
N ASP A 498 25.18 -8.70 -39.78
CA ASP A 498 25.97 -9.92 -39.99
C ASP A 498 27.50 -9.77 -39.83
N GLN A 499 27.97 -8.71 -39.18
CA GLN A 499 29.38 -8.52 -38.81
C GLN A 499 29.55 -8.27 -37.30
N LYS A 500 30.76 -8.53 -36.79
CA LYS A 500 31.10 -8.19 -35.40
C LYS A 500 31.14 -6.67 -35.23
N SER A 501 30.57 -6.16 -34.14
CA SER A 501 30.65 -4.73 -33.81
C SER A 501 32.10 -4.33 -33.61
N VAL A 502 32.48 -3.15 -34.10
CA VAL A 502 33.83 -2.58 -33.95
C VAL A 502 33.73 -1.27 -33.19
N ALA A 503 34.55 -1.11 -32.17
CA ALA A 503 34.66 0.12 -31.41
C ALA A 503 36.06 0.71 -31.51
N GLU A 504 36.11 2.04 -31.53
CA GLU A 504 37.31 2.86 -31.40
C GLU A 504 37.17 3.68 -30.12
N VAL A 505 38.21 3.73 -29.29
CA VAL A 505 38.22 4.48 -28.04
C VAL A 505 39.48 5.34 -27.94
N THR A 506 39.32 6.54 -27.40
CA THR A 506 40.41 7.41 -26.97
C THR A 506 40.29 7.61 -25.47
N VAL A 507 41.30 7.19 -24.72
CA VAL A 507 41.31 7.28 -23.26
C VAL A 507 42.51 8.07 -22.77
N LYS A 508 42.34 8.81 -21.69
CA LYS A 508 43.39 9.45 -20.94
C LYS A 508 43.65 8.60 -19.70
N VAL A 509 44.87 8.11 -19.53
CA VAL A 509 45.30 7.50 -18.27
C VAL A 509 46.37 8.40 -17.66
N ALA A 510 46.13 8.90 -16.44
CA ALA A 510 46.88 9.99 -15.83
C ALA A 510 46.99 11.22 -16.76
N ASP A 511 48.14 11.42 -17.43
CA ASP A 511 48.40 12.54 -18.35
C ASP A 511 48.74 12.12 -19.79
N GLN A 512 48.57 10.84 -20.13
CA GLN A 512 48.84 10.33 -21.48
C GLN A 512 47.54 9.88 -22.17
N LEU A 513 47.46 10.14 -23.47
CA LEU A 513 46.35 9.72 -24.33
C LEU A 513 46.71 8.43 -25.05
N TYR A 514 45.77 7.48 -25.03
CA TYR A 514 45.86 6.20 -25.69
C TYR A 514 44.69 6.03 -26.64
N PHE A 515 44.94 5.36 -27.75
CA PHE A 515 43.93 5.02 -28.75
C PHE A 515 43.97 3.53 -29.03
N ALA A 516 42.79 2.91 -29.08
CA ALA A 516 42.67 1.54 -29.56
C ALA A 516 41.36 1.29 -30.28
N SER A 517 41.37 0.23 -31.08
CA SER A 517 40.18 -0.35 -31.67
C SER A 517 40.09 -1.84 -31.35
N SER A 518 38.86 -2.32 -31.18
CA SER A 518 38.58 -3.74 -30.98
C SER A 518 37.22 -4.12 -31.54
N SER A 519 37.09 -5.40 -31.89
CA SER A 519 35.80 -6.01 -32.21
C SER A 519 35.22 -6.78 -31.02
N GLY A 520 33.91 -6.94 -31.01
CA GLY A 520 33.15 -7.65 -29.98
C GLY A 520 32.00 -8.46 -30.57
N VAL A 521 31.43 -9.34 -29.76
CA VAL A 521 30.22 -10.09 -30.15
C VAL A 521 29.00 -9.15 -30.16
N GLY A 522 28.97 -8.17 -29.26
CA GLY A 522 28.09 -7.02 -29.32
C GLY A 522 28.81 -5.67 -29.23
N PRO A 523 28.07 -4.55 -29.34
CA PRO A 523 28.63 -3.20 -29.29
C PRO A 523 29.27 -2.86 -27.93
N VAL A 524 28.68 -3.32 -26.82
CA VAL A 524 29.24 -3.14 -25.47
C VAL A 524 30.58 -3.89 -25.34
N ASP A 525 30.62 -5.17 -25.77
CA ASP A 525 31.86 -5.96 -25.75
C ASP A 525 32.96 -5.31 -26.59
N ALA A 526 32.60 -4.76 -27.75
CA ALA A 526 33.56 -4.12 -28.64
C ALA A 526 34.23 -2.93 -27.94
N VAL A 527 33.45 -2.08 -27.27
CA VAL A 527 33.97 -0.92 -26.53
C VAL A 527 34.81 -1.35 -25.33
N LEU A 528 34.32 -2.29 -24.51
CA LEU A 528 35.05 -2.77 -23.34
C LEU A 528 36.39 -3.43 -23.71
N ASN A 529 36.42 -4.20 -24.80
CA ASN A 529 37.66 -4.77 -25.32
C ASN A 529 38.60 -3.69 -25.88
N ALA A 530 38.07 -2.65 -26.52
CA ALA A 530 38.86 -1.54 -27.02
C ALA A 530 39.50 -0.75 -25.86
N LEU A 531 38.77 -0.56 -24.74
CA LEU A 531 39.30 0.05 -23.52
C LEU A 531 40.48 -0.74 -22.96
N CYS A 532 40.36 -2.08 -22.84
CA CYS A 532 41.47 -2.94 -22.41
C CYS A 532 42.70 -2.83 -23.32
N ARG A 533 42.47 -2.70 -24.63
CA ARG A 533 43.55 -2.66 -25.63
C ARG A 533 44.26 -1.31 -25.68
N ALA A 534 43.60 -0.23 -25.29
CA ALA A 534 44.17 1.11 -25.33
C ALA A 534 45.43 1.20 -24.46
N CYS A 535 45.40 0.62 -23.25
CA CYS A 535 46.59 0.42 -22.45
C CYS A 535 46.52 -0.89 -21.64
N PRO A 536 47.05 -2.02 -22.14
CA PRO A 536 46.86 -3.32 -21.52
C PRO A 536 47.54 -3.48 -20.14
N SER A 537 48.63 -2.77 -19.87
CA SER A 537 49.30 -2.80 -18.57
C SER A 537 48.53 -2.03 -17.51
N ASP A 538 47.90 -0.92 -17.90
CA ASP A 538 47.20 -0.04 -16.97
C ASP A 538 45.73 -0.45 -16.86
N ILE A 539 45.02 -0.72 -17.94
CA ILE A 539 43.56 -0.94 -17.95
C ILE A 539 43.20 -2.45 -17.94
N SER A 540 44.09 -3.34 -17.47
CA SER A 540 43.75 -4.77 -17.34
C SER A 540 42.71 -5.00 -16.24
N TYR A 541 41.68 -5.81 -16.48
CA TYR A 541 40.70 -6.22 -15.47
C TYR A 541 40.08 -7.57 -15.82
N LYS A 542 39.38 -8.15 -14.85
CA LYS A 542 38.47 -9.29 -15.04
C LYS A 542 37.05 -8.84 -14.72
N LEU A 543 36.17 -8.83 -15.71
CA LEU A 543 34.74 -8.61 -15.50
C LEU A 543 34.16 -9.83 -14.76
N THR A 544 33.60 -9.61 -13.58
CA THR A 544 33.04 -10.69 -12.74
C THR A 544 31.52 -10.70 -12.73
N ASP A 545 30.90 -9.53 -12.89
CA ASP A 545 29.45 -9.39 -12.98
C ASP A 545 29.09 -8.16 -13.84
N TYR A 546 27.99 -8.26 -14.57
CA TYR A 546 27.46 -7.19 -15.42
C TYR A 546 25.94 -7.26 -15.39
N LYS A 547 25.30 -6.28 -14.76
CA LYS A 547 23.84 -6.21 -14.64
C LYS A 547 23.30 -4.98 -15.36
N VAL A 548 22.26 -5.20 -16.14
CA VAL A 548 21.53 -4.14 -16.83
C VAL A 548 20.09 -4.13 -16.33
N LYS A 549 19.59 -2.96 -15.92
CA LYS A 549 18.18 -2.74 -15.58
C LYS A 549 17.64 -1.59 -16.41
N ILE A 550 16.50 -1.81 -17.05
CA ILE A 550 15.77 -0.76 -17.76
C ILE A 550 14.72 -0.21 -16.81
N ARG A 551 14.73 1.11 -16.58
CA ARG A 551 13.70 1.81 -15.79
C ARG A 551 12.88 2.72 -16.71
N GLY A 552 11.55 2.57 -16.69
CA GLY A 552 10.60 3.34 -17.50
C GLY A 552 10.03 2.58 -18.72
N GLN A 553 9.03 3.18 -19.39
CA GLN A 553 8.47 2.74 -20.66
C GLN A 553 8.44 3.92 -21.64
N GLY A 554 8.73 3.69 -22.93
CA GLY A 554 8.74 4.72 -23.97
C GLY A 554 10.14 5.23 -24.33
N ALA A 555 10.20 6.32 -25.12
CA ALA A 555 11.45 6.87 -25.66
C ALA A 555 12.38 7.51 -24.60
N ASP A 556 11.87 7.74 -23.38
CA ASP A 556 12.61 8.35 -22.28
C ASP A 556 13.20 7.33 -21.28
N ALA A 557 13.07 6.03 -21.58
CA ALA A 557 13.60 4.96 -20.73
C ALA A 557 15.12 5.08 -20.55
N VAL A 558 15.58 4.93 -19.31
CA VAL A 558 17.01 4.97 -18.98
C VAL A 558 17.53 3.57 -18.66
N VAL A 559 18.79 3.35 -19.00
CA VAL A 559 19.50 2.11 -18.76
C VAL A 559 20.43 2.32 -17.58
N TYR A 560 20.22 1.53 -16.54
CA TYR A 560 21.10 1.42 -15.38
C TYR A 560 22.05 0.25 -15.60
N VAL A 561 23.36 0.51 -15.52
CA VAL A 561 24.40 -0.50 -15.63
C VAL A 561 25.19 -0.57 -14.33
N GLU A 562 25.34 -1.78 -13.81
CA GLU A 562 26.23 -2.11 -12.69
C GLU A 562 27.29 -3.09 -13.20
N MET A 563 28.55 -2.77 -12.94
CA MET A 563 29.69 -3.53 -13.45
C MET A 563 30.65 -3.86 -12.31
N SER A 564 30.96 -5.15 -12.12
CA SER A 564 31.92 -5.60 -11.13
C SER A 564 33.25 -5.99 -11.78
N LEU A 565 34.31 -5.27 -11.45
CA LEU A 565 35.66 -5.51 -11.93
C LEU A 565 36.50 -6.17 -10.84
N GLU A 566 37.38 -7.08 -11.24
CA GLU A 566 38.41 -7.66 -10.37
C GLU A 566 39.78 -7.43 -11.01
N LYS A 567 40.71 -6.85 -10.25
CA LYS A 567 42.10 -6.69 -10.67
C LYS A 567 43.03 -6.90 -9.48
N GLU A 568 44.04 -7.75 -9.64
CA GLU A 568 45.03 -8.04 -8.59
C GLU A 568 44.41 -8.45 -7.23
N GLY A 569 43.22 -9.07 -7.26
CA GLY A 569 42.49 -9.51 -6.07
C GLY A 569 41.59 -8.43 -5.43
N ILE A 570 41.65 -7.19 -5.89
CA ILE A 570 40.75 -6.11 -5.50
C ILE A 570 39.50 -6.19 -6.38
N LYS A 571 38.33 -6.20 -5.75
CA LYS A 571 37.04 -6.11 -6.43
C LYS A 571 36.47 -4.72 -6.27
N SER A 572 36.02 -4.14 -7.36
CA SER A 572 35.30 -2.88 -7.38
C SER A 572 33.99 -3.04 -8.13
N ILE A 573 33.03 -2.20 -7.78
CA ILE A 573 31.73 -2.14 -8.45
C ILE A 573 31.54 -0.69 -8.88
N GLY A 574 31.28 -0.49 -10.16
CA GLY A 574 30.95 0.81 -10.72
C GLY A 574 29.54 0.82 -11.27
N LYS A 575 28.93 1.99 -11.23
CA LYS A 575 27.52 2.19 -11.59
C LYS A 575 27.38 3.40 -12.51
N ALA A 576 26.48 3.31 -13.47
CA ALA A 576 26.13 4.46 -14.29
C ALA A 576 24.73 4.37 -14.88
N VAL A 577 24.19 5.54 -15.21
CA VAL A 577 22.86 5.70 -15.78
C VAL A 577 22.94 6.54 -17.05
N SER A 578 22.45 5.98 -18.15
CA SER A 578 22.36 6.71 -19.41
C SER A 578 21.18 6.22 -20.28
N PRO A 579 20.61 7.08 -21.14
CA PRO A 579 19.64 6.66 -22.16
C PRO A 579 20.24 5.67 -23.18
N ASP A 580 21.56 5.69 -23.35
CA ASP A 580 22.32 4.77 -24.19
C ASP A 580 23.06 3.75 -23.32
N ILE A 581 22.79 2.46 -23.55
CA ILE A 581 23.41 1.33 -22.85
C ILE A 581 24.93 1.28 -23.02
N ILE A 582 25.46 1.68 -24.18
CA ILE A 582 26.89 1.68 -24.46
C ILE A 582 27.56 2.75 -23.59
N GLN A 583 27.00 3.95 -23.58
CA GLN A 583 27.48 5.05 -22.73
C GLN A 583 27.42 4.66 -21.24
N ALA A 584 26.29 4.11 -20.77
CA ALA A 584 26.15 3.64 -19.38
C ALA A 584 27.23 2.58 -19.05
N SER A 585 27.52 1.68 -19.98
CA SER A 585 28.53 0.64 -19.76
C SER A 585 29.95 1.21 -19.65
N VAL A 586 30.28 2.23 -20.46
CA VAL A 586 31.58 2.91 -20.41
C VAL A 586 31.74 3.68 -19.10
N GLU A 587 30.72 4.44 -18.72
CA GLU A 587 30.73 5.21 -17.48
C GLU A 587 30.85 4.30 -16.24
N ALA A 588 30.08 3.21 -16.18
CA ALA A 588 30.17 2.23 -15.09
C ALA A 588 31.54 1.55 -15.04
N PHE A 589 32.19 1.36 -16.19
CA PHE A 589 33.55 0.83 -16.25
C PHE A 589 34.57 1.82 -15.67
N ILE A 590 34.52 3.09 -16.08
CA ILE A 590 35.42 4.15 -15.59
C ILE A 590 35.28 4.27 -14.07
N ASP A 591 34.04 4.30 -13.59
CA ASP A 591 33.71 4.38 -12.17
C ASP A 591 34.30 3.20 -11.39
N ALA A 592 34.03 1.97 -11.83
CA ALA A 592 34.58 0.75 -11.22
C ALA A 592 36.11 0.77 -11.21
N TYR A 593 36.72 1.20 -12.31
CA TYR A 593 38.17 1.24 -12.45
C TYR A 593 38.79 2.27 -11.51
N ASN A 594 38.27 3.50 -11.47
CA ASN A 594 38.78 4.55 -10.59
C ASN A 594 38.58 4.19 -9.11
N ILE A 595 37.48 3.52 -8.73
CA ILE A 595 37.26 3.00 -7.37
C ILE A 595 38.31 1.98 -6.96
N ALA A 596 38.74 1.10 -7.86
CA ALA A 596 39.79 0.11 -7.55
C ALA A 596 41.17 0.74 -7.30
N TYR A 597 41.36 2.00 -7.72
CA TYR A 597 42.64 2.69 -7.79
C TYR A 597 42.73 3.98 -6.96
N ALA A 598 41.63 4.35 -6.31
CA ALA A 598 41.55 5.38 -5.27
C ALA A 598 42.06 4.83 -3.93
#